data_AF-A0A812WF10-F1
#
_entry.id   AF-A0A812WF10-F1
#
_cell.length_a   1.000
_cell.length_b   1.000
_cell.length_c   1.000
_cell.angle_alpha   90.00
_cell.angle_beta   90.00
_cell.angle_gamma   90.00
#
_symmetry.space_group_name_H-M   'P 1'
#
loop_
_entity.id
_entity.type
_entity.pdbx_description
1 polymer ?
#
loop_
_entity_poly.entity_id
_entity_poly.type
_entity_poly.pdbx_seq_one_letter_code
_entity_poly.pdbx_strand_id
1 'polypeptide(L)'
;DLVTMLNHTWTYQAMVHDVLGMRLNKMQVPVESEDASAPPKARSYDVDEADAFWTAHAGDQFPEVLNAVPKAIEDFEKRRNEMAGSGQQEDALAPGLAAAINALPEMTEKKRSIDMHTNIAHALVAEVKARELDRYYEFEDQLASQSLGTSIKELEQLLGASQKGTLADKLRAIMVLVLTKPAVSQQQLQSLVEAYENGGGDASGVRYLQYLQSIRNMAMPTATAGPAT
;
A
#
# COMPACT_ATOMS: atom_id res chain seq x y z
N ASP A 1 12.34 -0.47 -15.67
CA ASP A 1 11.53 0.71 -15.34
C ASP A 1 11.77 1.04 -13.87
N LEU A 2 12.18 2.26 -13.54
CA LEU A 2 12.45 2.68 -12.16
C LEU A 2 11.21 3.27 -11.49
N VAL A 3 10.24 3.72 -12.28
CA VAL A 3 9.03 4.42 -11.79
C VAL A 3 8.20 3.47 -10.93
N THR A 4 7.94 2.25 -11.44
CA THR A 4 7.19 1.20 -10.71
C THR A 4 7.78 0.87 -9.34
N MET A 5 9.10 0.98 -9.14
CA MET A 5 9.74 0.69 -7.86
C MET A 5 9.56 1.79 -6.82
N LEU A 6 9.15 2.98 -7.27
CA LEU A 6 9.04 4.19 -6.46
C LEU A 6 7.59 4.63 -6.29
N ASN A 7 6.68 4.23 -7.17
CA ASN A 7 5.28 4.59 -7.04
C ASN A 7 4.66 4.12 -5.73
N HIS A 8 3.78 4.94 -5.18
CA HIS A 8 2.84 4.51 -4.17
C HIS A 8 1.86 3.53 -4.83
N THR A 9 1.73 2.35 -4.23
CA THR A 9 0.87 1.29 -4.76
C THR A 9 -0.48 1.28 -4.04
N TRP A 10 -1.53 0.86 -4.74
CA TRP A 10 -2.88 0.83 -4.18
C TRP A 10 -3.54 -0.57 -4.14
N THR A 11 -2.79 -1.61 -4.50
CA THR A 11 -3.22 -3.00 -4.30
C THR A 11 -2.93 -3.46 -2.89
N TYR A 12 -3.75 -4.39 -2.38
CA TYR A 12 -3.67 -4.80 -0.99
C TYR A 12 -2.29 -5.36 -0.59
N GLN A 13 -1.76 -6.31 -1.36
CA GLN A 13 -0.46 -6.91 -1.09
C GLN A 13 0.68 -5.87 -1.11
N ALA A 14 0.65 -4.96 -2.09
CA ALA A 14 1.71 -3.98 -2.25
C ALA A 14 1.67 -2.94 -1.13
N MET A 15 0.48 -2.51 -0.70
CA MET A 15 0.31 -1.64 0.47
C MET A 15 0.77 -2.33 1.76
N VAL A 16 0.42 -3.60 1.97
CA VAL A 16 0.91 -4.36 3.13
C VAL A 16 2.44 -4.42 3.15
N HIS A 17 3.07 -4.61 1.99
CA HIS A 17 4.54 -4.61 1.89
C HIS A 17 5.15 -3.24 2.16
N ASP A 18 4.68 -2.22 1.46
CA ASP A 18 5.27 -0.88 1.45
C ASP A 18 4.97 -0.09 2.74
N VAL A 19 3.74 -0.17 3.23
CA VAL A 19 3.26 0.63 4.37
C VAL A 19 3.50 -0.08 5.70
N LEU A 20 3.25 -1.40 5.78
CA LEU A 20 3.39 -2.17 7.02
C LEU A 20 4.71 -2.94 7.11
N GLY A 21 5.60 -2.79 6.12
CA GLY A 21 6.95 -3.32 6.16
C GLY A 21 7.02 -4.84 6.14
N MET A 22 6.16 -5.51 5.35
CA MET A 22 6.16 -6.97 5.24
C MET A 22 7.52 -7.51 4.79
N ARG A 23 8.03 -8.52 5.51
CA ARG A 23 9.27 -9.24 5.19
C ARG A 23 9.07 -10.73 5.41
N LEU A 24 9.41 -11.55 4.42
CA LEU A 24 9.23 -13.00 4.47
C LEU A 24 7.80 -13.37 4.91
N ASN A 25 6.79 -12.77 4.27
CA ASN A 25 5.35 -12.93 4.55
C ASN A 25 4.90 -12.51 5.96
N LYS A 26 5.78 -11.90 6.75
CA LYS A 26 5.51 -11.47 8.12
C LYS A 26 5.46 -9.95 8.21
N MET A 27 4.53 -9.44 9.01
CA MET A 27 4.49 -8.01 9.35
C MET A 27 4.13 -7.79 10.82
N GLN A 28 4.36 -6.56 11.28
CA GLN A 28 3.94 -6.09 12.59
C GLN A 28 2.86 -5.04 12.41
N VAL A 29 1.70 -5.30 13.01
CA VAL A 29 0.54 -4.42 12.90
C VAL A 29 0.27 -3.85 14.28
N PRO A 30 0.17 -2.51 14.43
CA PRO A 30 -0.28 -1.91 15.67
C PRO A 30 -1.77 -2.25 15.85
N VAL A 31 -2.08 -2.99 16.92
CA VAL A 31 -3.46 -3.31 17.29
C VAL A 31 -3.80 -2.55 18.55
N GLU A 32 -4.97 -1.91 18.58
CA GLU A 32 -5.47 -1.23 19.77
C GLU A 32 -5.59 -2.24 20.92
N SER A 33 -5.22 -1.79 22.13
CA SER A 33 -5.37 -2.62 23.33
C SER A 33 -6.84 -2.70 23.72
N GLU A 34 -7.25 -3.82 24.35
CA GLU A 34 -8.57 -3.92 25.01
C GLU A 34 -8.74 -2.84 26.09
N ASP A 35 -7.63 -2.38 26.68
CA ASP A 35 -7.59 -1.21 27.56
C ASP A 35 -7.39 0.07 26.74
N ALA A 36 -8.44 0.88 26.61
CA ALA A 36 -8.41 2.14 25.85
C ALA A 36 -7.38 3.18 26.34
N SER A 37 -6.78 2.99 27.52
CA SER A 37 -5.73 3.85 28.07
C SER A 37 -4.30 3.34 27.78
N ALA A 38 -4.14 2.12 27.24
CA ALA A 38 -2.84 1.53 26.96
C ALA A 38 -2.41 1.84 25.51
N PRO A 39 -1.10 2.04 25.26
CA PRO A 39 -0.60 2.25 23.91
C PRO A 39 -0.86 1.02 23.02
N PRO A 40 -1.05 1.20 21.70
CA PRO A 40 -1.24 0.09 20.76
C PRO A 40 -0.11 -0.92 20.88
N LYS A 41 -0.45 -2.21 20.89
CA LYS A 41 0.53 -3.29 20.97
C LYS A 41 0.79 -3.84 19.58
N ALA A 42 2.05 -3.85 19.17
CA ALA A 42 2.45 -4.49 17.92
C ALA A 42 2.15 -5.99 17.99
N ARG A 43 1.28 -6.46 17.10
CA ARG A 43 0.99 -7.88 16.91
C ARG A 43 1.63 -8.34 15.61
N SER A 44 2.27 -9.50 15.66
CA SER A 44 2.87 -10.07 14.47
C SER A 44 1.85 -10.96 13.76
N TYR A 45 1.75 -10.76 12.45
CA TYR A 45 0.92 -11.56 11.56
C TYR A 45 1.79 -12.19 10.46
N ASP A 46 1.33 -13.33 9.95
CA ASP A 46 1.94 -14.08 8.87
C ASP A 46 0.83 -14.41 7.85
N VAL A 47 1.08 -14.09 6.58
CA VAL A 47 0.15 -14.35 5.47
C VAL A 47 0.75 -15.40 4.56
N ASP A 48 0.05 -16.52 4.38
CA ASP A 48 0.52 -17.61 3.54
C ASP A 48 -0.51 -17.95 2.44
N GLU A 49 -0.14 -18.87 1.55
CA GLU A 49 -1.01 -19.35 0.47
C GLU A 49 -2.16 -20.23 0.99
N ALA A 50 -2.12 -20.65 2.26
CA ALA A 50 -3.22 -21.38 2.89
C ALA A 50 -4.33 -20.42 3.38
N ASP A 51 -4.03 -19.13 3.57
CA ASP A 51 -5.02 -18.10 3.82
C ASP A 51 -5.84 -17.81 2.55
N ALA A 52 -7.09 -18.28 2.56
CA ALA A 52 -8.02 -18.11 1.45
C ALA A 52 -8.41 -16.64 1.22
N PHE A 53 -8.46 -15.80 2.27
CA PHE A 53 -8.77 -14.38 2.12
C PHE A 53 -7.59 -13.68 1.45
N TRP A 54 -6.36 -13.93 1.90
CA TRP A 54 -5.16 -13.38 1.27
C TRP A 54 -5.05 -13.80 -0.19
N THR A 55 -5.21 -15.09 -0.49
CA THR A 55 -5.12 -15.62 -1.86
C THR A 55 -6.16 -14.99 -2.79
N ALA A 56 -7.37 -14.72 -2.28
CA ALA A 56 -8.44 -14.12 -3.07
C ALA A 56 -8.23 -12.61 -3.32
N HIS A 57 -7.69 -11.88 -2.34
CA HIS A 57 -7.74 -10.41 -2.32
C HIS A 57 -6.37 -9.72 -2.34
N ALA A 58 -5.26 -10.45 -2.34
CA ALA A 58 -3.91 -9.87 -2.37
C ALA A 58 -3.68 -8.91 -3.56
N GLY A 59 -4.23 -9.26 -4.73
CA GLY A 59 -4.11 -8.46 -5.96
C GLY A 59 -5.15 -7.35 -6.10
N ASP A 60 -6.17 -7.34 -5.26
CA ASP A 60 -7.31 -6.43 -5.38
C ASP A 60 -6.93 -4.99 -5.00
N GLN A 61 -7.69 -4.04 -5.51
CA GLN A 61 -7.54 -2.64 -5.11
C GLN A 61 -7.97 -2.49 -3.66
N PHE A 62 -7.25 -1.66 -2.89
CA PHE A 62 -7.50 -1.51 -1.46
C PHE A 62 -8.96 -1.19 -1.10
N PRO A 63 -9.70 -0.33 -1.85
CA PRO A 63 -11.12 -0.11 -1.61
C PRO A 63 -11.99 -1.37 -1.74
N GLU A 64 -11.63 -2.30 -2.64
CA GLU A 64 -12.34 -3.58 -2.80
C GLU A 64 -12.14 -4.46 -1.57
N VAL A 65 -10.92 -4.50 -1.02
CA VAL A 65 -10.61 -5.23 0.23
C VAL A 65 -11.36 -4.64 1.43
N LEU A 66 -11.50 -3.31 1.52
CA LEU A 66 -12.31 -2.67 2.56
C LEU A 66 -13.79 -3.05 2.50
N ASN A 67 -14.30 -3.45 1.34
CA ASN A 67 -15.66 -4.00 1.19
C ASN A 67 -15.71 -5.52 1.43
N ALA A 68 -14.63 -6.23 1.11
CA ALA A 68 -14.54 -7.69 1.27
C ALA A 68 -14.41 -8.10 2.74
N VAL A 69 -13.69 -7.35 3.59
CA VAL A 69 -13.51 -7.67 5.02
C VAL A 69 -14.86 -7.74 5.77
N PRO A 70 -15.74 -6.72 5.71
CA PRO A 70 -17.06 -6.80 6.34
C PRO A 70 -17.91 -7.96 5.84
N LYS A 71 -17.85 -8.25 4.53
CA LYS A 71 -18.58 -9.39 3.94
C LYS A 71 -18.07 -10.73 4.48
N ALA A 72 -16.76 -10.89 4.64
CA ALA A 72 -16.18 -12.09 5.21
C ALA A 72 -16.62 -12.31 6.67
N ILE A 73 -16.77 -11.23 7.45
CA ILE A 73 -17.32 -11.26 8.81
C ILE A 73 -18.79 -11.73 8.78
N GLU A 74 -19.61 -11.14 7.90
CA GLU A 74 -21.03 -11.53 7.75
C GLU A 74 -21.18 -13.02 7.36
N ASP A 75 -20.41 -13.47 6.38
CA ASP A 75 -20.42 -14.87 5.91
C ASP A 75 -19.99 -15.84 7.03
N PHE A 76 -19.00 -15.44 7.84
CA PHE A 76 -18.57 -16.22 8.99
C PHE A 76 -19.67 -16.33 10.07
N GLU A 77 -20.29 -15.20 10.41
CA GLU A 77 -21.37 -15.12 11.39
C GLU A 77 -22.60 -15.94 10.96
N LYS A 78 -22.97 -15.86 9.69
CA LYS A 78 -24.04 -16.69 9.11
C LYS A 78 -23.73 -18.18 9.26
N ARG A 79 -22.53 -18.63 8.84
CA ARG A 79 -22.13 -20.03 8.93
C ARG A 79 -22.05 -20.53 10.37
N ARG A 80 -21.58 -19.68 11.29
CA ARG A 80 -21.57 -19.96 12.74
C ARG A 80 -22.98 -20.21 13.28
N ASN A 81 -23.94 -19.38 12.91
CA ASN A 81 -25.33 -19.51 13.36
C ASN A 81 -26.02 -20.75 12.78
N GLU A 82 -25.75 -21.09 11.52
CA GLU A 82 -26.25 -22.32 10.89
C GLU A 82 -25.77 -23.58 11.62
N MET A 83 -24.51 -23.60 12.07
CA MET A 83 -23.97 -24.71 12.87
C MET A 83 -24.47 -24.73 14.32
N ALA A 84 -24.73 -23.58 14.92
CA ALA A 84 -25.31 -23.51 16.26
C ALA A 84 -26.78 -23.97 16.26
N GLY A 85 -27.53 -23.64 15.21
CA GLY A 85 -28.94 -24.05 15.04
C GLY A 85 -29.12 -25.54 14.76
N SER A 86 -28.19 -26.17 14.04
CA SER A 86 -28.23 -27.61 13.77
C SER A 86 -27.92 -28.49 15.01
N GLY A 87 -27.31 -27.93 16.05
CA GLY A 87 -27.06 -28.60 17.33
C GLY A 87 -28.27 -28.65 18.29
N GLN A 88 -29.35 -27.92 18.02
CA GLN A 88 -30.55 -27.88 18.87
C GLN A 88 -31.65 -28.87 18.43
N GLN A 89 -31.49 -29.56 17.29
CA GLN A 89 -32.46 -30.53 16.81
C GLN A 89 -32.09 -31.92 17.35
N GLU A 90 -32.68 -32.29 18.49
CA GLU A 90 -32.39 -33.49 19.31
C GLU A 90 -32.50 -34.85 18.57
N ASP A 91 -32.94 -34.91 17.31
CA ASP A 91 -33.21 -36.16 16.58
C ASP A 91 -32.12 -36.55 15.54
N ALA A 92 -31.04 -35.76 15.40
CA ALA A 92 -29.96 -35.97 14.41
C ALA A 92 -28.53 -36.10 15.02
N LEU A 93 -28.44 -36.59 16.26
CA LEU A 93 -27.26 -36.44 17.13
C LEU A 93 -25.97 -37.14 16.66
N ALA A 94 -26.01 -38.17 15.81
CA ALA A 94 -24.78 -38.89 15.41
C ALA A 94 -24.05 -38.30 14.18
N PRO A 95 -24.73 -37.97 13.06
CA PRO A 95 -24.05 -37.37 11.90
C PRO A 95 -23.74 -35.88 12.08
N GLY A 96 -24.63 -35.13 12.75
CA GLY A 96 -24.47 -33.69 12.97
C GLY A 96 -23.32 -33.36 13.92
N LEU A 97 -23.10 -34.18 14.95
CA LEU A 97 -22.01 -34.00 15.91
C LEU A 97 -20.63 -34.26 15.29
N ALA A 98 -20.48 -35.29 14.46
CA ALA A 98 -19.22 -35.58 13.77
C ALA A 98 -18.85 -34.48 12.76
N ALA A 99 -19.84 -33.96 12.02
CA ALA A 99 -19.65 -32.83 11.11
C ALA A 99 -19.28 -31.54 11.87
N ALA A 100 -19.94 -31.26 12.99
CA ALA A 100 -19.62 -30.11 13.83
C ALA A 100 -18.20 -30.20 14.43
N ILE A 101 -17.78 -31.36 14.95
CA ILE A 101 -16.43 -31.57 15.49
C ILE A 101 -15.35 -31.35 14.42
N ASN A 102 -15.58 -31.81 13.20
CA ASN A 102 -14.65 -31.61 12.09
C ASN A 102 -14.60 -30.16 11.58
N ALA A 103 -15.70 -29.39 11.71
CA ALA A 103 -15.78 -28.00 11.26
C ALA A 103 -15.21 -26.99 12.27
N LEU A 104 -15.06 -27.35 13.55
CA LEU A 104 -14.55 -26.44 14.58
C LEU A 104 -13.11 -25.92 14.31
N PRO A 105 -12.13 -26.76 13.91
CA PRO A 105 -10.81 -26.28 13.55
C PRO A 105 -10.84 -25.32 12.35
N GLU A 106 -11.59 -25.66 11.30
CA GLU A 106 -11.76 -24.82 10.10
C GLU A 106 -12.36 -23.45 10.45
N MET A 107 -13.38 -23.42 11.31
CA MET A 107 -14.01 -22.17 11.75
C MET A 107 -13.09 -21.32 12.64
N THR A 108 -12.29 -21.96 13.49
CA THR A 108 -11.32 -21.25 14.33
C THR A 108 -10.25 -20.59 13.46
N GLU A 109 -9.75 -21.31 12.46
CA GLU A 109 -8.75 -20.81 11.53
C GLU A 109 -9.31 -19.69 10.63
N LYS A 110 -10.54 -19.86 10.13
CA LYS A 110 -11.22 -18.83 9.36
C LYS A 110 -11.44 -17.56 10.17
N LYS A 111 -11.83 -17.68 11.46
CA LYS A 111 -11.94 -16.53 12.36
C LYS A 111 -10.59 -15.84 12.55
N ARG A 112 -9.52 -16.61 12.77
CA ARG A 112 -8.15 -16.09 12.93
C ARG A 112 -7.72 -15.27 11.70
N SER A 113 -7.98 -15.79 10.50
CA SER A 113 -7.70 -15.10 9.24
C SER A 113 -8.51 -13.79 9.10
N ILE A 114 -9.82 -13.83 9.36
CA ILE A 114 -10.67 -12.63 9.31
C ILE A 114 -10.21 -11.56 10.32
N ASP A 115 -9.94 -11.95 11.56
CA ASP A 115 -9.45 -11.05 12.60
C ASP A 115 -8.10 -10.42 12.21
N MET A 116 -7.20 -11.22 11.61
CA MET A 116 -5.94 -10.73 11.07
C MET A 116 -6.17 -9.68 9.98
N HIS A 117 -6.94 -10.00 8.93
CA HIS A 117 -7.17 -9.08 7.81
C HIS A 117 -7.95 -7.82 8.20
N THR A 118 -8.83 -7.91 9.21
CA THR A 118 -9.49 -6.74 9.81
C THR A 118 -8.48 -5.80 10.44
N ASN A 119 -7.55 -6.34 11.24
CA ASN A 119 -6.50 -5.53 11.87
C ASN A 119 -5.55 -4.91 10.84
N ILE A 120 -5.19 -5.66 9.80
CA ILE A 120 -4.36 -5.14 8.70
C ILE A 120 -5.05 -3.99 7.98
N ALA A 121 -6.33 -4.18 7.61
CA ALA A 121 -7.11 -3.16 6.94
C ALA A 121 -7.24 -1.89 7.79
N HIS A 122 -7.51 -2.02 9.09
CA HIS A 122 -7.56 -0.88 10.01
C HIS A 122 -6.22 -0.14 10.08
N ALA A 123 -5.10 -0.85 10.21
CA ALA A 123 -3.78 -0.23 10.24
C ALA A 123 -3.43 0.49 8.93
N LEU A 124 -3.77 -0.11 7.77
CA LEU A 124 -3.60 0.56 6.49
C LEU A 124 -4.45 1.82 6.39
N VAL A 125 -5.73 1.79 6.82
CA VAL A 125 -6.59 2.98 6.84
C VAL A 125 -6.00 4.07 7.74
N ALA A 126 -5.43 3.70 8.89
CA ALA A 126 -4.78 4.65 9.79
C ALA A 126 -3.55 5.30 9.14
N GLU A 127 -2.69 4.52 8.50
CA GLU A 127 -1.50 5.02 7.79
C GLU A 127 -1.86 5.90 6.59
N VAL A 128 -2.85 5.49 5.78
CA VAL A 128 -3.35 6.30 4.66
C VAL A 128 -3.81 7.68 5.16
N LYS A 129 -4.56 7.74 6.27
CA LYS A 129 -5.03 9.01 6.85
C LYS A 129 -3.90 9.85 7.47
N ALA A 130 -2.96 9.19 8.15
CA ALA A 130 -1.86 9.84 8.83
C ALA A 130 -0.85 10.47 7.85
N ARG A 131 -0.66 9.82 6.69
CA ARG A 131 0.30 10.23 5.67
C ARG A 131 -0.35 10.89 4.44
N GLU A 132 -1.67 10.84 4.31
CA GLU A 132 -2.42 11.24 3.10
C GLU A 132 -1.90 10.52 1.84
N LEU A 133 -1.71 9.20 1.95
CA LEU A 133 -1.16 8.38 0.86
C LEU A 133 -2.03 8.39 -0.40
N ASP A 134 -3.33 8.63 -0.24
CA ASP A 134 -4.28 8.85 -1.33
C ASP A 134 -3.87 10.03 -2.22
N ARG A 135 -3.36 11.12 -1.63
CA ARG A 135 -2.89 12.29 -2.40
C ARG A 135 -1.61 12.01 -3.17
N TYR A 136 -0.70 11.24 -2.59
CA TYR A 136 0.54 10.84 -3.28
C TYR A 136 0.23 9.90 -4.45
N TYR A 137 -0.67 8.92 -4.24
CA TYR A 137 -1.14 8.03 -5.28
C TYR A 137 -1.82 8.78 -6.44
N GLU A 138 -2.75 9.68 -6.13
CA GLU A 138 -3.47 10.48 -7.13
C GLU A 138 -2.53 11.37 -7.93
N PHE A 139 -1.62 12.08 -7.25
CA PHE A 139 -0.60 12.90 -7.88
C PHE A 139 0.20 12.08 -8.91
N GLU A 140 0.68 10.90 -8.51
CA GLU A 140 1.51 10.05 -9.35
C GLU A 140 0.74 9.47 -10.56
N ASP A 141 -0.51 9.06 -10.38
CA ASP A 141 -1.37 8.53 -11.45
C ASP A 141 -1.65 9.59 -12.54
N GLN A 142 -1.84 10.84 -12.12
CA GLN A 142 -2.11 11.96 -13.03
C GLN A 142 -0.87 12.46 -13.77
N LEU A 143 0.35 12.10 -13.35
CA LEU A 143 1.58 12.63 -13.95
C LEU A 143 1.67 12.38 -15.45
N ALA A 144 1.17 11.27 -15.98
CA ALA A 144 1.27 10.98 -17.41
C ALA A 144 0.44 11.95 -18.26
N SER A 145 -0.75 12.34 -17.78
CA SER A 145 -1.72 13.16 -18.52
C SER A 145 -1.67 14.66 -18.17
N GLN A 146 -1.17 15.00 -16.98
CA GLN A 146 -1.12 16.37 -16.47
C GLN A 146 0.02 17.20 -17.08
N SER A 147 -0.16 18.52 -17.18
CA SER A 147 0.92 19.42 -17.62
C SER A 147 2.09 19.43 -16.63
N LEU A 148 3.32 19.66 -17.11
CA LEU A 148 4.49 19.77 -16.24
C LEU A 148 4.33 20.89 -15.20
N GLY A 149 3.83 22.05 -15.61
CA GLY A 149 3.65 23.19 -14.71
C GLY A 149 2.64 22.91 -13.58
N THR A 150 1.55 22.22 -13.88
CA THR A 150 0.58 21.79 -12.85
C THR A 150 1.20 20.77 -11.90
N SER A 151 1.91 19.78 -12.45
CA SER A 151 2.56 18.71 -11.66
C SER A 151 3.61 19.27 -10.69
N ILE A 152 4.39 20.25 -11.12
CA ILE A 152 5.37 20.91 -10.23
C ILE A 152 4.67 21.65 -9.10
N LYS A 153 3.62 22.44 -9.40
CA LYS A 153 2.88 23.18 -8.38
C LYS A 153 2.23 22.27 -7.34
N GLU A 154 1.67 21.15 -7.78
CA GLU A 154 1.06 20.17 -6.90
C GLU A 154 2.10 19.47 -6.01
N LEU A 155 3.24 19.10 -6.58
CA LEU A 155 4.35 18.56 -5.80
C LEU A 155 4.87 19.57 -4.77
N GLU A 156 5.04 20.84 -5.14
CA GLU A 156 5.42 21.91 -4.20
C GLU A 156 4.44 22.02 -3.03
N GLN A 157 3.14 21.83 -3.28
CA GLN A 157 2.14 21.75 -2.22
C GLN A 157 2.41 20.55 -1.32
N LEU A 158 2.56 19.34 -1.86
CA LEU A 158 2.86 18.11 -1.10
C LEU A 158 4.14 18.23 -0.26
N LEU A 159 5.16 18.94 -0.74
CA LEU A 159 6.41 19.16 -0.02
C LEU A 159 6.28 20.13 1.16
N GLY A 160 5.23 20.95 1.21
CA GLY A 160 5.03 21.97 2.25
C GLY A 160 5.18 21.43 3.67
N ALA A 161 5.79 22.24 4.55
CA ALA A 161 6.13 21.82 5.93
C ALA A 161 4.91 21.42 6.78
N SER A 162 3.73 21.97 6.48
CA SER A 162 2.47 21.64 7.16
C SER A 162 1.72 20.46 6.52
N GLN A 163 2.20 19.91 5.40
CA GLN A 163 1.56 18.79 4.73
C GLN A 163 2.06 17.46 5.29
N LYS A 164 1.15 16.48 5.32
CA LYS A 164 1.40 15.11 5.74
C LYS A 164 2.27 14.35 4.73
N GLY A 165 2.60 13.11 5.12
CA GLY A 165 3.51 12.23 4.40
C GLY A 165 4.89 12.24 5.03
N THR A 166 5.57 11.12 4.92
CA THR A 166 6.93 10.96 5.44
C THR A 166 7.94 11.63 4.50
N LEU A 167 9.18 11.79 4.99
CA LEU A 167 10.29 12.20 4.12
C LEU A 167 10.52 11.21 2.97
N ALA A 168 10.19 9.93 3.15
CA ALA A 168 10.29 8.92 2.10
C ALA A 168 9.19 9.10 1.04
N ASP A 169 7.95 9.35 1.45
CA ASP A 169 6.82 9.59 0.52
C ASP A 169 7.10 10.81 -0.38
N LYS A 170 7.55 11.91 0.25
CA LYS A 170 7.96 13.15 -0.43
C LYS A 170 9.13 12.92 -1.40
N LEU A 171 10.15 12.16 -0.98
CA LEU A 171 11.29 11.83 -1.83
C LEU A 171 10.86 11.02 -3.07
N ARG A 172 10.04 9.99 -2.86
CA ARG A 172 9.50 9.14 -3.93
C ARG A 172 8.72 9.98 -4.95
N ALA A 173 7.85 10.87 -4.49
CA ALA A 173 7.08 11.75 -5.37
C ALA A 173 7.98 12.64 -6.26
N ILE A 174 9.07 13.19 -5.72
CA ILE A 174 10.06 13.95 -6.51
C ILE A 174 10.71 13.03 -7.56
N MET A 175 11.16 11.85 -7.16
CA MET A 175 11.82 10.91 -8.07
C MET A 175 10.89 10.43 -9.18
N VAL A 176 9.62 10.12 -8.86
CA VAL A 176 8.61 9.72 -9.84
C VAL A 176 8.34 10.86 -10.83
N LEU A 177 8.20 12.11 -10.37
CA LEU A 177 8.06 13.27 -11.26
C LEU A 177 9.22 13.36 -12.27
N VAL A 178 10.47 13.30 -11.78
CA VAL A 178 11.68 13.43 -12.60
C VAL A 178 11.83 12.28 -13.60
N LEU A 179 11.44 11.06 -13.21
CA LEU A 179 11.51 9.89 -14.07
C LEU A 179 10.40 9.91 -15.14
N THR A 180 9.20 10.37 -14.79
CA THR A 180 8.04 10.41 -15.71
C THR A 180 8.09 11.62 -16.64
N LYS A 181 8.60 12.77 -16.18
CA LYS A 181 8.68 14.01 -16.97
C LYS A 181 10.14 14.45 -17.18
N PRO A 182 10.83 13.94 -18.21
CA PRO A 182 12.24 14.29 -18.47
C PRO A 182 12.45 15.76 -18.87
N ALA A 183 11.37 16.52 -19.11
CA ALA A 183 11.41 17.95 -19.41
C ALA A 183 11.56 18.85 -18.17
N VAL A 184 11.63 18.29 -16.95
CA VAL A 184 11.95 19.04 -15.73
C VAL A 184 13.33 19.70 -15.90
N SER A 185 13.37 21.03 -15.87
CA SER A 185 14.62 21.78 -15.96
C SER A 185 15.45 21.68 -14.68
N GLN A 186 16.76 21.95 -14.77
CA GLN A 186 17.63 21.99 -13.60
C GLN A 186 17.15 23.00 -12.54
N GLN A 187 16.64 24.15 -12.96
CA GLN A 187 16.14 25.17 -12.04
C GLN A 187 14.88 24.71 -11.29
N GLN A 188 13.95 24.06 -11.99
CA GLN A 188 12.75 23.50 -11.36
C GLN A 188 13.11 22.38 -10.37
N LEU A 189 14.03 21.50 -10.75
CA LEU A 189 14.50 20.44 -9.87
C LEU A 189 15.19 21.00 -8.62
N GLN A 190 16.05 22.01 -8.79
CA GLN A 190 16.74 22.66 -7.68
C GLN A 190 15.76 23.27 -6.67
N SER A 191 14.69 23.93 -7.15
CA SER A 191 13.61 24.46 -6.31
C SER A 191 12.92 23.37 -5.49
N LEU A 192 12.60 22.23 -6.12
CA LEU A 192 11.98 21.08 -5.44
C LEU A 192 12.92 20.45 -4.40
N VAL A 193 14.21 20.33 -4.73
CA VAL A 193 15.24 19.83 -3.81
C VAL A 193 15.40 20.75 -2.60
N GLU A 194 15.47 22.05 -2.81
CA GLU A 194 15.55 23.03 -1.72
C GLU A 194 14.32 22.97 -0.82
N ALA A 195 13.12 22.87 -1.40
CA ALA A 195 11.89 22.70 -0.63
C ALA A 195 11.92 21.42 0.24
N TYR A 196 12.41 20.31 -0.31
CA TYR A 196 12.54 19.03 0.38
C TYR A 196 13.60 19.05 1.49
N GLU A 197 14.77 19.64 1.22
CA GLU A 197 15.87 19.78 2.18
C GLU A 197 15.51 20.74 3.33
N ASN A 198 14.76 21.81 3.05
CA ASN A 198 14.21 22.70 4.08
C ASN A 198 13.22 21.96 5.01
N GLY A 199 12.59 20.89 4.53
CA GLY A 199 11.77 19.98 5.33
C GLY A 199 12.57 18.94 6.14
N GLY A 200 13.91 18.95 6.05
CA GLY A 200 14.80 18.01 6.73
C GLY A 200 15.11 16.72 5.97
N GLY A 201 14.76 16.64 4.68
CA GLY A 201 15.04 15.49 3.81
C GLY A 201 16.45 15.49 3.21
N ASP A 202 16.94 14.30 2.83
CA ASP A 202 18.20 14.13 2.08
C ASP A 202 17.92 13.87 0.60
N ALA A 203 18.28 14.82 -0.27
CA ALA A 203 18.03 14.74 -1.71
C ALA A 203 19.13 14.00 -2.50
N SER A 204 20.11 13.35 -1.84
CA SER A 204 21.22 12.65 -2.50
C SER A 204 20.75 11.65 -3.56
N GLY A 205 19.65 10.93 -3.30
CA GLY A 205 19.05 10.00 -4.27
C GLY A 205 18.53 10.70 -5.53
N VAL A 206 17.90 11.87 -5.41
CA VAL A 206 17.38 12.65 -6.55
C VAL A 206 18.53 13.15 -7.43
N ARG A 207 19.60 13.65 -6.80
CA ARG A 207 20.82 14.09 -7.51
C ARG A 207 21.49 12.94 -8.25
N TYR A 208 21.53 11.74 -7.64
CA TYR A 208 22.06 10.56 -8.31
C TYR A 208 21.19 10.12 -9.50
N LEU A 209 19.86 10.16 -9.38
CA LEU A 209 18.97 9.88 -10.51
C LEU A 209 19.18 10.86 -11.67
N GLN A 210 19.37 12.15 -11.38
CA GLN A 210 19.68 13.16 -12.39
C GLN A 210 21.01 12.85 -13.09
N TYR A 211 22.04 12.45 -12.33
CA TYR A 211 23.31 12.01 -12.89
C TYR A 211 23.12 10.81 -13.84
N LEU A 212 22.38 9.79 -13.42
CA LEU A 212 22.07 8.62 -14.26
C LEU A 212 21.31 8.99 -15.55
N GLN A 213 20.32 9.90 -15.46
CA GLN A 213 19.61 10.39 -16.64
C GLN A 213 20.52 11.14 -17.60
N SER A 214 21.47 11.95 -17.09
CA SER A 214 22.42 12.67 -17.94
C SER A 214 23.36 11.72 -18.68
N ILE A 215 23.85 10.66 -18.04
CA ILE A 215 24.63 9.60 -18.70
C ILE A 215 23.81 8.91 -19.78
N ARG A 216 22.56 8.52 -19.48
CA ARG A 216 21.68 7.85 -20.44
C ARG A 216 21.45 8.71 -21.69
N ASN A 217 21.24 10.01 -21.50
CA ASN A 217 21.05 10.94 -22.60
C ASN A 217 22.34 11.18 -23.42
N MET A 218 23.52 11.09 -22.78
CA MET A 218 24.82 11.15 -23.48
C MET A 218 25.16 9.86 -24.26
N ALA A 219 24.70 8.70 -23.78
CA ALA A 219 24.99 7.40 -24.39
C ALA A 219 24.13 7.07 -25.63
N MET A 220 23.12 7.90 -25.96
CA MET A 220 22.37 7.82 -27.21
C MET A 220 23.14 8.59 -28.30
N PRO A 221 23.75 7.91 -29.29
CA PRO A 221 24.39 8.61 -30.40
C PRO A 221 23.30 9.32 -31.19
N THR A 222 23.44 10.62 -31.41
CA THR A 222 22.74 11.33 -32.47
C THR A 222 23.01 10.58 -33.77
N ALA A 223 22.02 9.85 -34.29
CA ALA A 223 22.02 9.39 -35.66
C ALA A 223 21.98 10.64 -36.55
N THR A 224 23.15 11.19 -36.86
CA THR A 224 23.30 12.23 -37.86
C THR A 224 22.83 11.64 -39.18
N ALA A 225 21.65 12.07 -39.62
CA ALA A 225 21.20 11.88 -40.99
C ALA A 225 22.28 12.44 -41.91
N GLY A 226 22.99 11.56 -42.62
CA GLY A 226 23.93 11.96 -43.65
C GLY A 226 23.19 12.74 -44.75
N PRO A 227 23.85 13.71 -45.40
CA PRO A 227 23.20 14.49 -46.44
C PRO A 227 22.88 13.57 -47.62
N ALA A 228 21.60 13.55 -48.02
CA ALA A 228 21.20 12.95 -49.27
C ALA A 228 21.76 13.80 -50.42
N THR A 229 22.72 13.25 -51.15
CA THR A 229 23.20 13.74 -52.44
C THR A 229 22.28 13.29 -53.55
#